data_AF-A0A7Y0CXC5-F1
#
_entry.id   AF-A0A7Y0CXC5-F1
#
_cell.length_a   1.000
_cell.length_b   1.000
_cell.length_c   1.000
_cell.angle_alpha   90.00
_cell.angle_beta   90.00
_cell.angle_gamma   90.00
#
_symmetry.space_group_name_H-M   'P 1'
#
loop_
_entity.id
_entity.type
_entity.pdbx_description
1 polymer ?
#
loop_
_entity_poly.entity_id
_entity_poly.type
_entity_poly.pdbx_seq_one_letter_code
_entity_poly.pdbx_strand_id
1 'polypeptide(L)'
;MKTGEKSTTSETIAATDDRRSPSPRRPGQTLSCGWCGSPILVSARGRIPKWCSSSCRHRAWELTRAVASGRAAVQVVDRAVEVDRLVTVFQEVPVPTVPKGADWPAALTQLATALDTGRVYDRDLPALAQALADVADALDRRPGWRLRPR
;
A
#
# COMPACT_ATOMS: atom_id res chain seq x y z
N MET A 1 17.50 51.68 -21.26
CA MET A 1 17.44 51.41 -19.80
C MET A 1 16.05 50.88 -19.46
N LYS A 2 16.01 49.83 -18.63
CA LYS A 2 14.85 49.11 -18.03
C LYS A 2 14.10 48.14 -18.97
N THR A 3 14.52 46.88 -19.09
CA THR A 3 14.27 45.69 -18.20
C THR A 3 12.82 45.54 -17.73
N GLY A 4 12.24 44.39 -18.10
CA GLY A 4 10.90 43.95 -17.72
C GLY A 4 10.70 42.49 -18.12
N GLU A 5 11.49 41.60 -17.53
CA GLU A 5 11.32 40.14 -17.58
C GLU A 5 9.94 39.76 -17.05
N LYS A 6 9.11 39.14 -17.89
CA LYS A 6 7.95 38.36 -17.43
C LYS A 6 8.37 36.89 -17.41
N SER A 7 8.67 36.41 -16.20
CA SER A 7 8.85 34.98 -15.92
C SER A 7 7.54 34.25 -16.21
N THR A 8 7.54 33.43 -17.26
CA THR A 8 6.51 32.41 -17.51
C THR A 8 6.88 31.20 -16.67
N THR A 9 6.07 30.93 -15.65
CA THR A 9 6.13 29.74 -14.81
C THR A 9 5.82 28.51 -15.66
N SER A 10 6.84 27.77 -16.07
CA SER A 10 6.67 26.44 -16.65
C SER A 10 6.42 25.44 -15.53
N GLU A 11 5.16 25.28 -15.13
CA GLU A 11 4.72 24.12 -14.36
C GLU A 11 4.89 22.87 -15.22
N THR A 12 5.96 22.13 -14.93
CA THR A 12 6.15 20.79 -15.45
C THR A 12 5.15 19.88 -14.74
N ILE A 13 4.03 19.62 -15.41
CA ILE A 13 3.07 18.60 -15.02
C ILE A 13 3.81 17.26 -15.12
N ALA A 14 4.28 16.75 -13.98
CA ALA A 14 4.85 15.42 -13.90
C ALA A 14 3.76 14.41 -14.27
N ALA A 15 3.88 13.84 -15.47
CA ALA A 15 3.06 12.73 -15.91
C ALA A 15 3.31 11.53 -14.98
N THR A 16 2.41 11.32 -14.03
CA THR A 16 2.35 10.06 -13.28
C THR A 16 1.96 8.98 -14.27
N ASP A 17 2.94 8.14 -14.63
CA ASP A 17 2.77 6.88 -15.37
C ASP A 17 1.91 5.94 -14.50
N ASP A 18 0.60 6.12 -14.56
CA ASP A 18 -0.40 5.32 -13.86
C ASP A 18 -0.58 3.97 -14.57
N ARG A 19 0.49 3.17 -14.62
CA ARG A 19 0.39 1.73 -14.93
C ARG A 19 -0.17 0.98 -13.73
N ARG A 20 -1.28 1.46 -13.17
CA ARG A 20 -2.01 0.73 -12.15
C ARG A 20 -2.59 -0.50 -12.83
N SER A 21 -1.89 -1.62 -12.64
CA SER A 21 -2.37 -2.94 -13.06
C SER A 21 -3.81 -3.10 -12.56
N PRO A 22 -4.77 -3.45 -13.43
CA PRO A 22 -6.15 -3.66 -13.02
C PRO A 22 -6.19 -4.65 -11.87
N SER A 23 -6.89 -4.28 -10.81
CA SER A 23 -6.95 -5.13 -9.64
C SER A 23 -7.64 -6.47 -9.98
N PRO A 24 -7.16 -7.58 -9.43
CA PRO A 24 -7.70 -8.89 -9.75
C PRO A 24 -9.16 -8.98 -9.31
N ARG A 25 -9.94 -9.77 -10.04
CA ARG A 25 -11.29 -10.15 -9.58
C ARG A 25 -11.16 -11.13 -8.43
N ARG A 26 -12.19 -11.17 -7.59
CA ARG A 26 -12.30 -12.19 -6.55
C ARG A 26 -12.34 -13.59 -7.18
N PRO A 27 -11.43 -14.50 -6.80
CA PRO A 27 -11.47 -15.87 -7.28
C PRO A 27 -12.73 -16.58 -6.79
N GLY A 28 -13.27 -17.49 -7.62
CA GLY A 28 -14.42 -18.33 -7.25
C GLY A 28 -15.80 -17.71 -7.49
N GLN A 29 -15.89 -16.51 -8.06
CA GLN A 29 -17.17 -15.93 -8.46
C GLN A 29 -17.85 -16.75 -9.56
N THR A 30 -19.18 -16.87 -9.45
CA THR A 30 -20.02 -17.51 -10.45
C THR A 30 -20.99 -16.52 -11.08
N LEU A 31 -21.17 -16.60 -12.40
CA LEU A 31 -22.16 -15.84 -13.16
C LEU A 31 -23.15 -16.78 -13.84
N SER A 32 -24.41 -16.41 -13.93
CA SER A 32 -25.39 -17.19 -14.68
C SER A 32 -25.16 -17.10 -16.20
N CYS A 33 -25.20 -18.24 -16.86
CA CYS A 33 -25.13 -18.33 -18.32
C CYS A 33 -26.30 -17.59 -18.96
N GLY A 34 -26.03 -16.80 -20.00
CA GLY A 34 -27.07 -16.03 -20.68
C GLY A 34 -28.06 -16.82 -21.52
N TRP A 35 -27.85 -18.15 -21.64
CA TRP A 35 -28.72 -19.03 -22.42
C TRP A 35 -29.47 -19.99 -21.51
N CYS A 36 -28.74 -20.82 -20.76
CA CYS A 36 -29.32 -21.89 -19.93
C CYS A 36 -29.38 -21.55 -18.44
N GLY A 37 -28.89 -20.39 -18.01
CA GLY A 37 -28.84 -20.00 -16.60
C GLY A 37 -27.78 -20.73 -15.74
N SER A 38 -27.14 -21.78 -16.25
CA SER A 38 -26.12 -22.54 -15.51
C SER A 38 -24.95 -21.66 -15.00
N PRO A 39 -24.36 -21.97 -13.84
CA PRO A 39 -23.27 -21.19 -13.29
C PRO A 39 -22.00 -21.29 -14.15
N ILE A 40 -21.35 -20.14 -14.35
CA ILE A 40 -20.08 -19.98 -15.07
C ILE A 40 -19.05 -19.48 -14.06
N LEU A 41 -17.95 -20.21 -13.89
CA LEU A 41 -16.82 -19.74 -13.08
C LEU A 41 -16.11 -18.57 -13.77
N VAL A 42 -15.96 -17.47 -13.06
CA VAL A 42 -15.25 -16.27 -13.54
C VAL A 42 -13.76 -16.42 -13.23
N SER A 43 -12.93 -16.27 -14.26
CA SER A 43 -11.48 -16.21 -14.08
C SER A 43 -11.05 -14.91 -13.42
N ALA A 44 -10.02 -14.98 -12.56
CA ALA A 44 -9.46 -13.83 -11.85
C ALA A 44 -8.95 -12.71 -12.77
N ARG A 45 -8.54 -13.07 -14.00
CA ARG A 45 -8.06 -12.16 -15.06
C ARG A 45 -8.65 -12.51 -16.42
N GLY A 46 -8.49 -11.62 -17.39
CA GLY A 46 -8.91 -11.84 -18.79
C GLY A 46 -10.38 -11.52 -19.06
N ARG A 47 -10.89 -11.89 -20.24
CA ARG A 47 -12.28 -11.57 -20.65
C ARG A 47 -13.30 -12.35 -19.80
N ILE A 48 -14.36 -11.66 -19.37
CA ILE A 48 -15.47 -12.28 -18.61
C ILE A 48 -16.30 -13.17 -19.55
N PRO A 49 -16.47 -14.47 -19.28
CA PRO A 49 -17.28 -15.34 -20.11
C PRO A 49 -18.78 -15.05 -19.94
N LYS A 50 -19.51 -14.91 -21.05
CA LYS A 50 -20.98 -14.72 -21.07
C LYS A 50 -21.75 -16.05 -21.09
N TRP A 51 -21.12 -17.11 -21.61
CA TRP A 51 -21.73 -18.41 -21.90
C TRP A 51 -20.91 -19.54 -21.27
N CYS A 52 -21.58 -20.59 -20.78
CA CYS A 52 -20.91 -21.74 -20.17
C CYS A 52 -20.26 -22.70 -21.19
N SER A 53 -20.67 -22.66 -22.45
CA SER A 53 -20.15 -23.53 -23.51
C SER A 53 -20.31 -22.91 -24.91
N SER A 54 -19.59 -23.46 -25.89
CA SER A 54 -19.72 -23.11 -27.31
C SER A 54 -21.14 -23.33 -27.84
N SER A 55 -21.82 -24.39 -27.42
CA SER A 55 -23.21 -24.67 -27.79
C SER A 55 -24.19 -23.60 -27.28
N CYS A 56 -24.04 -23.14 -26.03
CA CYS A 56 -24.86 -22.05 -25.50
C CYS A 56 -24.61 -20.73 -26.23
N ARG A 57 -23.35 -20.47 -26.63
CA ARG A 57 -23.02 -19.32 -27.48
C ARG A 57 -23.68 -19.41 -28.86
N HIS A 58 -23.68 -20.59 -29.46
CA HIS A 58 -24.29 -20.82 -30.78
C HIS A 58 -25.80 -20.61 -30.74
N ARG A 59 -26.50 -21.23 -29.79
CA ARG A 59 -27.96 -21.09 -29.62
C ARG A 59 -28.39 -19.64 -29.35
N ALA A 60 -27.61 -18.92 -28.55
CA ALA A 60 -27.89 -17.51 -28.31
C ALA A 60 -27.70 -16.65 -29.57
N TRP A 61 -26.73 -16.98 -30.41
CA TRP A 61 -26.57 -16.35 -31.71
C TRP A 61 -27.77 -16.66 -32.62
N GLU A 62 -28.23 -17.91 -32.66
CA GLU A 62 -29.42 -18.29 -33.42
C GLU A 62 -30.68 -17.53 -32.96
N LEU A 63 -30.88 -17.39 -31.66
CA LEU A 63 -32.01 -16.61 -31.12
C LEU A 63 -31.88 -15.12 -31.47
N THR A 64 -30.68 -14.55 -31.39
CA THR A 64 -30.44 -13.15 -31.81
C THR A 64 -30.75 -12.97 -33.30
N ARG A 65 -30.38 -13.96 -34.14
CA ARG A 65 -30.70 -13.97 -35.58
C ARG A 65 -32.21 -14.07 -35.83
N ALA A 66 -32.91 -14.89 -35.05
CA ALA A 66 -34.36 -14.99 -35.11
C ALA A 66 -35.03 -13.65 -34.74
N VAL A 67 -34.57 -12.98 -33.69
CA VAL A 67 -35.04 -11.64 -33.27
C VAL A 67 -34.81 -10.60 -34.34
N ALA A 68 -33.60 -10.56 -34.94
CA ALA A 68 -33.31 -9.64 -36.03
C ALA A 68 -34.23 -9.85 -37.23
N SER A 69 -34.72 -11.07 -37.42
CA SER A 69 -35.73 -11.41 -38.43
C SER A 69 -37.19 -11.25 -37.97
N GLY A 70 -37.42 -10.68 -36.78
CA GLY A 70 -38.74 -10.44 -36.19
C GLY A 70 -39.43 -11.65 -35.57
N ARG A 71 -38.72 -12.77 -35.40
CA ARG A 71 -39.31 -14.08 -35.02
C ARG A 71 -39.17 -14.44 -33.54
N ALA A 72 -38.58 -13.57 -32.71
CA ALA A 72 -38.42 -13.77 -31.26
C ALA A 72 -38.10 -12.44 -30.53
N ALA A 73 -38.17 -12.46 -29.18
CA ALA A 73 -37.82 -11.33 -28.30
C ALA A 73 -36.58 -11.64 -27.43
N VAL A 74 -35.77 -10.63 -27.09
CA VAL A 74 -34.55 -10.74 -26.24
C VAL A 74 -34.73 -10.01 -24.91
N GLN A 75 -34.30 -10.63 -23.80
CA GLN A 75 -34.16 -9.99 -22.49
C GLN A 75 -32.70 -9.61 -22.22
N VAL A 76 -32.44 -8.36 -21.84
CA VAL A 76 -31.11 -7.89 -21.39
C VAL A 76 -31.04 -8.02 -19.87
N VAL A 77 -29.99 -8.66 -19.37
CA VAL A 77 -29.77 -8.90 -17.93
C VAL A 77 -28.40 -8.34 -17.55
N ASP A 78 -28.39 -7.39 -16.62
CA ASP A 78 -27.17 -6.85 -16.02
C ASP A 78 -26.53 -7.86 -15.06
N ARG A 79 -25.20 -7.94 -15.09
CA ARG A 79 -24.42 -8.88 -14.28
C ARG A 79 -23.36 -8.13 -13.50
N ALA A 80 -23.53 -8.09 -12.18
CA ALA A 80 -22.51 -7.54 -11.30
C ALA A 80 -21.34 -8.52 -11.15
N VAL A 81 -20.12 -8.00 -11.19
CA VAL A 81 -18.88 -8.76 -10.97
C VAL A 81 -18.08 -7.98 -9.93
N GLU A 82 -17.86 -8.57 -8.75
CA GLU A 82 -17.08 -7.88 -7.72
C GLU A 82 -15.60 -7.93 -8.07
N VAL A 83 -14.93 -6.78 -7.94
CA VAL A 83 -13.50 -6.62 -8.14
C VAL A 83 -12.89 -6.21 -6.82
N ASP A 84 -11.79 -6.86 -6.42
CA ASP A 84 -11.07 -6.43 -5.23
C ASP A 84 -10.41 -5.08 -5.50
N ARG A 85 -10.71 -4.08 -4.67
CA ARG A 85 -10.03 -2.79 -4.73
C ARG A 85 -8.84 -2.84 -3.78
N LEU A 86 -7.63 -2.75 -4.33
CA LEU A 86 -6.43 -2.56 -3.52
C LEU A 86 -6.45 -1.16 -2.92
N VAL A 87 -6.43 -1.08 -1.59
CA VAL A 87 -6.32 0.18 -0.83
C VAL A 87 -4.89 0.30 -0.35
N THR A 88 -4.18 1.35 -0.77
CA THR A 88 -2.88 1.69 -0.22
C THR A 88 -3.08 2.31 1.15
N VAL A 89 -2.59 1.66 2.20
CA VAL A 89 -2.61 2.19 3.57
C VAL A 89 -1.26 2.84 3.85
N PHE A 90 -1.27 4.10 4.25
CA PHE A 90 -0.07 4.77 4.78
C PHE A 90 0.06 4.40 6.27
N GLN A 91 1.13 3.70 6.62
CA GLN A 91 1.46 3.38 8.00
C GLN A 91 2.69 4.20 8.41
N GLU A 92 2.58 4.95 9.50
CA GLU A 92 3.73 5.60 10.12
C GLU A 92 4.59 4.54 10.79
N VAL A 93 5.81 4.35 10.29
CA VAL A 93 6.82 3.47 10.88
C VAL A 93 7.85 4.34 11.59
N PRO A 94 8.10 4.16 12.90
CA PRO A 94 9.11 4.93 13.60
C PRO A 94 10.49 4.58 13.04
N VAL A 95 11.11 5.53 12.35
CA VAL A 95 12.48 5.40 11.84
C VAL A 95 13.44 5.61 13.02
N PRO A 96 14.43 4.74 13.26
CA PRO A 96 15.43 4.97 14.29
C PRO A 96 16.26 6.21 13.91
N THR A 97 15.97 7.33 14.57
CA THR A 97 16.72 8.58 14.40
C THR A 97 17.75 8.71 15.52
N VAL A 98 18.97 9.10 15.16
CA VAL A 98 19.99 9.46 16.16
C VAL A 98 19.52 10.73 16.87
N PRO A 99 19.45 10.77 18.22
CA PRO A 99 19.03 11.96 18.97
C PRO A 99 19.91 13.17 18.63
N LYS A 100 19.30 14.37 18.56
CA LYS A 100 20.04 15.62 18.30
C LYS A 100 19.92 16.57 19.48
N GLY A 101 21.04 17.22 19.85
CA GLY A 101 21.04 18.31 20.83
C GLY A 101 20.33 17.98 22.14
N ALA A 102 19.17 18.60 22.37
CA ALA A 102 18.36 18.46 23.58
C ALA A 102 17.58 17.13 23.68
N ASP A 103 17.60 16.28 22.65
CA ASP A 103 16.89 14.99 22.67
C ASP A 103 17.66 13.90 23.43
N TRP A 104 18.95 14.10 23.69
CA TRP A 104 19.81 13.12 24.37
C TRP A 104 19.33 12.73 25.78
N PRO A 105 18.94 13.66 26.66
CA PRO A 105 18.38 13.30 27.97
C PRO A 105 17.12 12.42 27.89
N ALA A 106 16.25 12.66 26.91
CA ALA A 106 15.04 11.87 26.71
C ALA A 106 15.38 10.44 26.26
N ALA A 107 16.31 10.29 25.32
CA ALA A 107 16.79 8.98 24.88
C ALA A 107 17.45 8.18 26.01
N LEU A 108 18.25 8.84 26.86
CA LEU A 108 18.85 8.18 28.04
C LEU A 108 17.78 7.78 29.08
N THR A 109 16.74 8.59 29.26
CA THR A 109 15.61 8.24 30.16
C THR A 109 14.81 7.04 29.63
N GLN A 110 14.61 6.96 28.31
CA GLN A 110 13.99 5.81 27.67
C GLN A 110 14.83 4.54 27.84
N LEU A 111 16.15 4.65 27.71
CA LEU A 111 17.07 3.53 27.97
C LEU A 111 17.00 3.06 29.43
N ALA A 112 17.02 3.99 30.40
CA ALA A 112 16.86 3.66 31.81
C ALA A 112 15.54 2.92 32.07
N THR A 113 14.43 3.43 31.52
CA THR A 113 13.12 2.77 31.62
C THR A 113 13.13 1.37 31.00
N ALA A 114 13.82 1.20 29.86
CA ALA A 114 13.92 -0.10 29.21
C ALA A 114 14.72 -1.11 30.04
N LEU A 115 15.74 -0.66 30.77
CA LEU A 115 16.49 -1.49 31.71
C LEU A 115 15.65 -1.88 32.91
N ASP A 116 14.97 -0.92 33.55
CA ASP A 116 14.12 -1.15 34.73
C ASP A 116 12.94 -2.10 34.43
N THR A 117 12.40 -2.03 33.21
CA THR A 117 11.29 -2.88 32.77
C THR A 117 11.72 -4.21 32.17
N GLY A 118 13.03 -4.51 32.12
CA GLY A 118 13.55 -5.76 31.55
C GLY A 118 13.34 -5.90 30.03
N ARG A 119 13.16 -4.78 29.32
CA ARG A 119 13.04 -4.76 27.85
C ARG A 119 14.40 -4.92 27.15
N VAL A 120 15.49 -4.72 27.88
CA VAL A 120 16.85 -5.06 27.43
C VAL A 120 17.19 -6.45 27.95
N TYR A 121 17.59 -7.36 27.07
CA TYR A 121 17.91 -8.72 27.45
C TYR A 121 19.24 -8.81 28.21
N ASP A 122 19.33 -9.74 29.17
CA ASP A 122 20.53 -9.95 29.99
C ASP A 122 21.80 -10.17 29.18
N ARG A 123 21.69 -10.83 28.02
CA ARG A 123 22.82 -11.06 27.10
C ARG A 123 23.43 -9.76 26.55
N ASP A 124 22.63 -8.70 26.47
CA ASP A 124 23.02 -7.41 25.88
C ASP A 124 23.58 -6.45 26.95
N LEU A 125 23.37 -6.75 28.25
CA LEU A 125 23.81 -5.90 29.36
C LEU A 125 25.33 -5.68 29.42
N PRO A 126 26.21 -6.67 29.21
CA PRO A 126 27.65 -6.44 29.26
C PRO A 126 28.14 -5.45 28.20
N ALA A 127 27.63 -5.56 26.97
CA ALA A 127 27.99 -4.65 25.88
C ALA A 127 27.46 -3.24 26.13
N LEU A 128 26.23 -3.13 26.65
CA LEU A 128 25.63 -1.84 26.99
C LEU A 128 26.37 -1.15 28.15
N ALA A 129 26.78 -1.90 29.17
CA ALA A 129 27.54 -1.37 30.30
C ALA A 129 28.88 -0.78 29.84
N GLN A 130 29.59 -1.48 28.95
CA GLN A 130 30.83 -0.96 28.36
C GLN A 130 30.58 0.33 27.57
N ALA A 131 29.54 0.37 26.73
CA ALA A 131 29.22 1.56 25.96
C ALA A 131 28.87 2.77 26.85
N LEU A 132 28.17 2.55 27.97
CA LEU A 132 27.88 3.61 28.94
C LEU A 132 29.15 4.10 29.65
N ALA A 133 30.10 3.20 29.96
CA ALA A 133 31.40 3.59 30.49
C ALA A 133 32.19 4.45 29.50
N ASP A 134 32.22 4.06 28.21
CA ASP A 134 32.88 4.84 27.16
C ASP A 134 32.28 6.24 27.01
N VAL A 135 30.95 6.36 27.16
CA VAL A 135 30.24 7.65 27.18
C VAL A 135 30.62 8.49 28.40
N ALA A 136 30.71 7.88 29.58
CA ALA A 136 31.14 8.57 30.79
C ALA A 136 32.59 9.08 30.66
N ASP A 137 33.49 8.24 30.15
CA ASP A 137 34.88 8.62 29.88
C ASP A 137 34.98 9.74 28.84
N ALA A 138 34.15 9.69 27.79
CA ALA A 138 34.08 10.74 26.78
C ALA A 138 33.58 12.07 27.35
N LEU A 139 32.62 12.02 28.29
CA LEU A 139 32.18 13.18 29.03
C LEU A 139 33.34 13.71 29.87
N ASP A 140 34.00 12.85 30.65
CA ASP A 140 35.15 13.18 31.50
C ASP A 140 36.30 13.88 30.78
N ARG A 141 36.60 13.47 29.55
CA ARG A 141 37.62 14.11 28.71
C ARG A 141 37.29 15.55 28.30
N ARG A 142 36.04 16.02 28.44
CA ARG A 142 35.69 17.40 28.05
C ARG A 142 36.17 18.41 29.11
N PRO A 143 37.00 19.40 28.77
CA PRO A 143 37.35 20.44 29.72
C PRO A 143 36.10 21.27 30.06
N GLY A 144 35.82 21.44 31.35
CA GLY A 144 34.79 22.37 31.85
C GLY A 144 33.36 21.83 32.00
N TRP A 145 33.04 20.58 31.67
CA TRP A 145 31.69 20.07 31.95
C TRP A 145 31.42 19.86 33.45
N ARG A 146 32.48 19.56 34.23
CA ARG A 146 32.43 19.51 35.70
C ARG A 146 32.51 20.90 36.37
N LEU A 147 32.79 21.96 35.61
CA LEU A 147 32.89 23.33 36.12
C LEU A 147 31.50 24.01 36.16
N ARG A 148 30.59 23.45 36.95
CA ARG A 148 29.47 24.18 37.55
C ARG A 148 29.30 23.81 39.02
N PRO A 149 30.02 24.49 39.93
CA PRO A 149 29.52 24.68 41.28
C PRO A 149 28.41 25.74 41.26
N ARG A 150 27.27 25.37 41.84
CA ARG A 150 26.15 26.17 42.39
C ARG A 150 25.85 27.54 41.76
#